data_AF-A0A946LU49-F1
#
_entry.id   AF-A0A946LU49-F1
#
_cell.length_a   1.000
_cell.length_b   1.000
_cell.length_c   1.000
_cell.angle_alpha   90.00
_cell.angle_beta   90.00
_cell.angle_gamma   90.00
#
_symmetry.space_group_name_H-M   'P 1'
#
loop_
_entity.id
_entity.type
_entity.pdbx_description
1 polymer ?
#
loop_
_entity_poly.entity_id
_entity_poly.type
_entity_poly.pdbx_seq_one_letter_code
_entity_poly.pdbx_strand_id
1 'polypeptide(L)'
;MNTTLFPLALLIGLMFLPEMASAAPSPEEYDEDQIELIEGEDRLIYEYRQHGMLTMIKVVPKRGLPYYMVPLNGAQRVEGLDHQKKLYPQWVIKEW
;
A
#
# COMPACT_ATOMS: atom_id res chain seq x y z
N MET A 1 28.32 41.59 -14.27
CA MET A 1 27.94 40.43 -15.11
C MET A 1 27.67 39.26 -14.16
N ASN A 2 26.46 38.69 -14.21
CA ASN A 2 26.09 37.38 -13.65
C ASN A 2 25.58 37.33 -12.20
N THR A 3 24.53 38.09 -11.88
CA THR A 3 23.77 37.96 -10.61
C THR A 3 22.34 37.44 -10.83
N THR A 4 22.14 36.56 -11.82
CA THR A 4 20.82 35.96 -12.15
C THR A 4 20.86 34.43 -12.25
N LEU A 5 22.03 33.80 -12.04
CA LEU A 5 22.22 32.35 -12.23
C LEU A 5 21.89 31.50 -10.98
N PHE A 6 21.78 32.12 -9.80
CA PHE A 6 21.49 31.39 -8.55
C PHE A 6 20.05 30.86 -8.41
N PRO A 7 18.97 31.60 -8.77
CA PRO A 7 17.62 31.08 -8.59
C PRO A 7 17.23 30.02 -9.64
N LEU A 8 17.87 30.03 -10.82
CA LEU A 8 17.57 29.10 -11.91
C LEU A 8 18.08 27.68 -11.61
N ALA A 9 19.23 27.55 -10.94
CA ALA A 9 19.78 26.26 -10.54
C ALA A 9 18.91 25.55 -9.46
N LEU A 10 18.24 26.31 -8.59
CA LEU A 10 17.32 25.79 -7.57
C LEU A 10 16.02 25.23 -8.21
N LEU A 11 15.54 25.86 -9.29
CA LEU A 11 14.34 25.43 -10.02
C LEU A 11 14.58 24.12 -10.81
N ILE A 12 15.78 23.94 -11.37
CA ILE A 12 16.15 22.72 -12.11
C ILE A 12 16.36 21.53 -11.16
N GLY A 13 16.93 21.77 -9.97
CA GLY A 13 17.09 20.71 -8.94
C GLY A 13 15.77 20.13 -8.45
N LEU A 14 14.68 20.91 -8.50
CA LEU A 14 13.34 20.45 -8.11
C LEU A 14 12.68 19.53 -9.15
N MET A 15 13.12 19.56 -10.43
CA MET A 15 12.60 18.68 -11.48
C MET A 15 13.20 17.26 -11.45
N PHE A 16 14.22 17.02 -10.62
CA PHE A 16 14.91 15.73 -10.46
C PHE A 16 14.69 15.10 -9.08
N LEU A 17 13.65 15.51 -8.34
CA LEU A 17 13.22 14.71 -7.20
C LEU A 17 12.76 13.34 -7.72
N PRO A 18 13.35 12.22 -7.27
CA PRO A 18 12.71 10.93 -7.49
C PRO A 18 11.33 11.02 -6.86
N GLU A 19 10.30 10.72 -7.65
CA GLU A 19 8.93 10.62 -7.18
C GLU A 19 8.87 9.43 -6.22
N MET A 20 9.18 9.68 -4.95
CA MET A 20 9.04 8.74 -3.85
C MET A 20 7.54 8.61 -3.49
N ALA A 21 6.65 8.56 -4.48
CA ALA A 21 5.28 8.18 -4.28
C ALA A 21 5.27 6.65 -4.20
N SER A 22 5.40 6.11 -3.00
CA SER A 22 5.15 4.69 -2.77
C SER A 22 3.67 4.42 -2.96
N ALA A 23 3.24 4.17 -4.20
CA ALA A 23 1.90 3.68 -4.48
C ALA A 23 1.74 2.29 -3.82
N ALA A 24 0.63 2.09 -3.12
CA ALA A 24 0.28 0.74 -2.67
C ALA A 24 0.04 -0.12 -3.93
N PRO A 25 0.62 -1.33 -4.02
CA PRO A 25 0.42 -2.22 -5.15
C PRO A 25 -1.06 -2.57 -5.29
N SER A 26 -1.52 -2.69 -6.54
CA SER A 26 -2.88 -3.11 -6.83
C SER A 26 -3.06 -4.62 -6.57
N PRO A 27 -4.29 -5.08 -6.26
CA PRO A 27 -4.56 -6.51 -6.05
C PRO A 27 -4.23 -7.37 -7.28
N GLU A 28 -4.23 -6.79 -8.48
CA GLU A 28 -4.03 -7.44 -9.76
C GLU A 28 -2.55 -7.75 -10.06
N GLU A 29 -1.63 -7.14 -9.30
CA GLU A 29 -0.18 -7.34 -9.43
C GLU A 29 0.34 -8.59 -8.69
N TYR A 30 -0.55 -9.34 -8.02
CA TYR A 30 -0.18 -10.52 -7.24
C TYR A 30 -0.57 -11.81 -7.96
N ASP A 31 0.36 -12.76 -7.98
CA ASP A 31 0.07 -14.14 -8.36
C ASP A 31 -0.74 -14.85 -7.27
N GLU A 32 -1.49 -15.90 -7.64
CA GLU A 32 -2.34 -16.65 -6.70
C GLU A 32 -1.55 -17.26 -5.52
N ASP A 33 -0.29 -17.64 -5.73
CA ASP A 33 0.59 -18.18 -4.68
C ASP A 33 1.03 -17.13 -3.65
N GLN A 34 0.87 -15.85 -3.98
CA GLN A 34 1.18 -14.70 -3.11
C GLN A 34 -0.04 -14.24 -2.30
N ILE A 35 -1.19 -14.92 -2.44
CA ILE A 35 -2.44 -14.55 -1.79
C ILE A 35 -2.86 -15.66 -0.83
N GLU A 36 -2.96 -15.33 0.45
CA GLU A 36 -3.48 -16.22 1.47
C GLU A 36 -4.93 -15.86 1.79
N LEU A 37 -5.86 -16.81 1.57
CA LEU A 37 -7.27 -16.66 1.91
C LEU A 37 -7.54 -17.24 3.30
N ILE A 38 -8.08 -16.41 4.18
CA ILE A 38 -8.50 -16.80 5.52
C ILE A 38 -10.02 -16.62 5.61
N GLU A 39 -10.72 -17.75 5.76
CA GLU A 39 -12.17 -17.77 5.95
C GLU A 39 -12.52 -17.58 7.43
N GLY A 40 -13.21 -16.47 7.74
CA GLY A 40 -13.77 -16.21 9.06
C GLY A 40 -15.28 -16.35 9.05
N GLU A 41 -15.87 -16.49 10.24
CA GLU A 41 -17.32 -16.62 10.38
C GLU A 41 -18.08 -15.42 9.80
N ASP A 42 -17.57 -14.19 9.93
CA ASP A 42 -18.25 -12.96 9.51
C ASP A 42 -17.55 -12.18 8.40
N ARG A 43 -16.45 -12.71 7.87
CA ARG A 43 -15.62 -12.02 6.86
C ARG A 43 -14.71 -12.99 6.12
N LEU A 44 -14.36 -12.63 4.90
CA LEU A 44 -13.24 -13.21 4.16
C LEU A 44 -12.06 -12.25 4.21
N ILE A 45 -10.86 -12.77 4.42
CA ILE A 45 -9.63 -11.98 4.50
C ILE A 45 -8.68 -12.52 3.45
N TYR A 46 -8.15 -11.63 2.61
CA TYR A 46 -7.11 -11.94 1.64
C TYR A 46 -5.84 -11.22 2.08
N GLU A 47 -4.78 -11.97 2.41
CA GLU A 47 -3.48 -11.41 2.74
C GLU A 47 -2.56 -11.50 1.52
N TYR A 48 -2.08 -10.35 1.05
CA TYR A 48 -1.19 -10.24 -0.08
C TYR A 48 0.25 -10.16 0.43
N ARG A 49 1.07 -11.16 0.05
CA ARG A 49 2.43 -11.35 0.56
C ARG A 49 3.44 -11.48 -0.58
N GLN A 50 4.38 -10.55 -0.64
CA GLN A 50 5.51 -10.62 -1.58
C GLN A 50 6.78 -11.00 -0.83
N HIS A 51 7.47 -12.04 -1.30
CA HIS A 51 8.69 -12.56 -0.66
C HIS A 51 8.53 -12.82 0.85
N GLY A 52 7.35 -13.28 1.27
CA GLY A 52 7.02 -13.52 2.68
C GLY A 52 6.77 -12.28 3.54
N MET A 53 6.74 -11.08 2.94
CA MET A 53 6.39 -9.83 3.62
C MET A 53 4.93 -9.48 3.30
N LEU A 54 4.16 -9.13 4.33
CA LEU A 54 2.80 -8.65 4.16
C LEU A 54 2.84 -7.24 3.57
N THR A 55 2.17 -7.06 2.44
CA THR A 55 2.09 -5.77 1.76
C THR A 55 0.70 -5.14 1.86
N MET A 56 -0.35 -5.96 1.79
CA MET A 56 -1.73 -5.50 1.85
C MET A 56 -2.65 -6.60 2.39
N ILE A 57 -3.75 -6.21 3.00
CA ILE A 57 -4.85 -7.11 3.38
C ILE A 57 -6.15 -6.55 2.82
N LYS A 58 -6.94 -7.39 2.15
CA LYS A 58 -8.33 -7.07 1.77
C LYS A 58 -9.28 -7.78 2.71
N VAL A 59 -10.16 -7.03 3.34
CA VAL A 59 -11.22 -7.56 4.20
C VAL A 59 -12.54 -7.43 3.47
N VAL A 60 -13.24 -8.55 3.30
CA VAL A 60 -14.59 -8.62 2.71
C VAL A 60 -15.56 -9.03 3.83
N PRO A 61 -16.20 -8.08 4.53
CA PRO A 61 -17.16 -8.41 5.57
C PRO A 61 -18.45 -8.97 4.99
N LYS A 62 -19.17 -9.82 5.73
CA LYS A 62 -20.52 -10.29 5.35
C LYS A 62 -21.53 -9.15 5.20
N ARG A 63 -21.34 -8.07 5.96
CA ARG A 63 -22.16 -6.85 5.91
C ARG A 63 -21.25 -5.63 5.84
N GLY A 64 -21.44 -4.81 4.82
CA GLY A 64 -20.63 -3.62 4.58
C GLY A 64 -19.81 -3.74 3.29
N LEU A 65 -19.00 -2.72 3.02
CA LEU A 65 -18.14 -2.69 1.85
C LEU A 65 -16.78 -3.32 2.17
N PRO A 66 -16.13 -3.98 1.20
CA PRO A 66 -14.74 -4.38 1.33
C PRO A 66 -13.83 -3.18 1.59
N TYR A 67 -12.76 -3.41 2.34
CA TYR A 67 -11.75 -2.39 2.59
C TYR A 67 -10.36 -3.02 2.66
N TYR A 68 -9.34 -2.18 2.46
CA TYR A 68 -7.96 -2.62 2.47
C TYR A 68 -7.25 -2.11 3.73
N MET A 69 -6.32 -2.89 4.23
CA MET A 69 -5.42 -2.53 5.33
C MET A 69 -3.99 -2.68 4.87
N VAL A 70 -3.18 -1.66 5.09
CA VAL A 70 -1.77 -1.61 4.68
C VAL A 70 -0.87 -1.38 5.89
N PRO A 71 0.34 -1.96 5.93
CA PRO A 71 1.24 -1.71 7.04
C PRO A 71 1.84 -0.30 7.00
N LEU A 72 2.01 0.30 8.18
CA LEU A 72 2.45 1.69 8.35
C LEU A 72 3.79 2.02 7.67
N ASN A 73 4.75 1.09 7.75
CA ASN A 73 6.11 1.28 7.26
C ASN A 73 6.37 0.51 5.95
N GLY A 74 5.32 0.30 5.13
CA GLY A 74 5.40 -0.52 3.92
C GLY A 74 5.45 -2.02 4.23
N ALA A 75 5.92 -2.83 3.27
CA ALA A 75 5.94 -4.28 3.39
C ALA A 75 6.68 -4.74 4.66
N GLN A 76 6.02 -5.53 5.51
CA GLN A 76 6.55 -5.93 6.82
C GLN A 76 6.28 -7.41 7.09
N ARG A 77 7.17 -8.04 7.87
CA ARG A 77 6.94 -9.39 8.38
C ARG A 77 6.02 -9.34 9.59
N VAL A 78 4.73 -9.22 9.32
CA VAL A 78 3.66 -9.29 10.31
C VAL A 78 2.81 -10.52 10.05
N GLU A 79 2.21 -11.04 11.11
CA GLU A 79 1.44 -12.29 11.08
C GLU A 79 -0.01 -12.11 10.57
N GLY A 80 -0.38 -10.92 10.11
CA GLY A 80 -1.71 -10.65 9.54
C GLY A 80 -2.51 -9.58 10.30
N LEU A 81 -3.84 -9.68 10.23
CA LEU A 81 -4.77 -8.71 10.83
C LEU A 81 -4.63 -8.55 12.35
N ASP A 82 -4.19 -9.55 13.11
CA ASP A 82 -4.07 -9.46 14.57
C ASP A 82 -3.14 -8.33 15.03
N HIS A 83 -2.24 -7.87 14.14
CA HIS A 83 -1.35 -6.74 14.38
C HIS A 83 -1.95 -5.39 13.95
N GLN A 84 -3.26 -5.18 14.17
CA GLN A 84 -4.00 -3.98 13.74
C GLN A 84 -3.31 -2.65 14.12
N LYS A 85 -2.57 -2.58 15.24
CA LYS A 85 -1.85 -1.36 15.65
C LYS A 85 -0.80 -0.89 14.64
N LYS A 86 -0.35 -1.77 13.72
CA LYS A 86 0.62 -1.45 12.66
C LYS A 86 -0.03 -1.37 11.27
N LEU A 87 -1.35 -1.58 11.18
CA LEU A 87 -2.11 -1.60 9.95
C LEU A 87 -3.08 -0.43 9.93
N TYR A 88 -3.17 0.25 8.80
CA TYR A 88 -4.05 1.41 8.63
C TYR A 88 -5.04 1.16 7.50
N PRO A 89 -6.29 1.64 7.63
CA PRO A 89 -7.26 1.49 6.56
C PRO A 89 -6.85 2.33 5.36
N GLN A 90 -6.83 1.70 4.18
CA GLN A 90 -6.72 2.37 2.91
C GLN A 90 -8.08 2.31 2.22
N TRP A 91 -8.68 3.49 2.03
CA TRP A 91 -9.98 3.61 1.39
C TRP A 91 -9.82 3.56 -0.11
N VAL A 92 -10.66 2.76 -0.77
CA VAL A 92 -10.73 2.82 -2.22
C VAL A 92 -11.63 3.97 -2.62
N ILE A 93 -11.06 4.92 -3.34
CA ILE A 93 -11.81 6.09 -3.84
C ILE A 93 -12.59 5.70 -5.10
N LYS A 94 -12.04 4.81 -5.91
CA LYS A 94 -12.66 4.32 -7.14
C LYS A 94 -12.01 3.00 -7.58
N GLU A 95 -12.84 1.97 -7.77
CA GLU A 95 -12.50 0.74 -8.50
C GLU A 95 -13.15 0.89 -9.88
N TRP A 96 -12.43 0.69 -10.98
CA TRP A 96 -12.95 0.80 -12.34
C TRP A 96 -12.56 -0.41 -13.17
#